data_AF-J3LCJ4-F1
#
_entry.id   AF-J3LCJ4-F1
#
_cell.length_a   1.000
_cell.length_b   1.000
_cell.length_c   1.000
_cell.angle_alpha   90.00
_cell.angle_beta   90.00
_cell.angle_gamma   90.00
#
_symmetry.space_group_name_H-M   'P 1'
#
loop_
_entity.id
_entity.type
_entity.pdbx_description
1 polymer ?
#
loop_
_entity_poly.entity_id
_entity_poly.type
_entity_poly.pdbx_seq_one_letter_code
_entity_poly.pdbx_strand_id
1 'polypeptide(L)'
;MAAAVDAQDHPAVLRLVRLFPLLALADEGLQVYVAYLKKVVALRARADFEHLAELTSATQPTSERPDFVGCLTRLFKDIVLAVEENDAVLRELRGEDGVAYAIIELQEECDSRGTQILRRYADYRKLARLASDINSYIKNLLSVVSSVTNAAGGNEGPDPREVELYLEEILSLTQLGEDYTEFMVNKIRGLRDVKPELGPQAMKAFRNGSFNKMVQDLTGFYVILEEFFMVENVRKAIRIDESVPDGLTTSMVDDAFFILQSCCRRAASTGSINSVLAVLGGAASLLSNEYQEALQWRMREPNLGAKLFLGGVGVQKTGEEIATALNNMDVSSEYVLKLRHEIEELCSEAFHSPADREKIKSCLSELGEISASFKKILHSGLEHLVASVAPRVRPVLDTVATVSYELDDAEYGENEVNDPWVQKLLLAVNSNVVWLQPVMTSNNYDSFVHLIIDFIVKRLEVIMMQKRFSQLGGLQLDKEVRSLINHFSEMSQRPVRDKFSRLSQMSTILNFERVSEILDFWGDNAGHLTWLLTPAEVRRVLGLRIDFRPEAIAALRL
;
A
#
# COMPACT_ATOMS: atom_id res chain seq x y z
N MET A 1 32.50 39.23 -38.72
CA MET A 1 31.79 38.32 -37.81
C MET A 1 30.42 37.92 -38.34
N ALA A 2 29.52 38.87 -38.63
CA ALA A 2 28.19 38.59 -39.19
C ALA A 2 28.23 37.62 -40.40
N ALA A 3 29.09 37.86 -41.40
CA ALA A 3 29.23 36.97 -42.55
C ALA A 3 29.66 35.53 -42.20
N ALA A 4 30.49 35.33 -41.17
CA ALA A 4 30.92 34.00 -40.73
C ALA A 4 29.82 33.28 -39.93
N VAL A 5 29.07 34.04 -39.12
CA VAL A 5 27.88 33.57 -38.39
C VAL A 5 26.76 33.18 -39.34
N ASP A 6 26.55 33.94 -40.42
CA ASP A 6 25.56 33.64 -41.46
C ASP A 6 25.95 32.44 -42.32
N ALA A 7 27.24 32.27 -42.60
CA ALA A 7 27.78 31.11 -43.32
C ALA A 7 27.93 29.84 -42.46
N GLN A 8 27.62 29.91 -41.16
CA GLN A 8 27.80 28.82 -40.18
C GLN A 8 29.22 28.25 -40.10
N ASP A 9 30.24 29.04 -40.43
CA ASP A 9 31.64 28.62 -40.40
C ASP A 9 32.16 28.61 -38.96
N HIS A 10 31.97 27.49 -38.27
CA HIS A 10 32.36 27.31 -36.86
C HIS A 10 33.85 27.62 -36.60
N PRO A 11 34.82 27.11 -37.40
CA PRO A 11 36.22 27.50 -37.27
C PRO A 11 36.48 29.00 -37.42
N ALA A 12 35.84 29.68 -38.39
CA ALA A 12 36.01 31.12 -38.57
C ALA A 12 35.39 31.93 -37.43
N VAL A 13 34.21 31.52 -36.93
CA VAL A 13 33.57 32.14 -35.78
C VAL A 13 34.45 32.00 -34.54
N LEU A 14 34.95 30.80 -34.23
CA LEU A 14 35.86 30.56 -33.09
C LEU A 14 37.11 31.44 -33.14
N ARG A 15 37.74 31.55 -34.32
CA ARG A 15 38.93 32.40 -34.49
C ARG A 15 38.63 33.87 -34.20
N LEU A 16 37.47 34.35 -34.60
CA LEU A 16 37.05 35.74 -34.39
C LEU A 16 36.66 36.01 -32.94
N VAL A 17 35.96 35.07 -32.29
CA VAL A 17 35.54 35.17 -30.87
C VAL A 17 36.75 35.28 -29.95
N ARG A 18 37.82 34.52 -30.21
CA ARG A 18 39.07 34.58 -29.43
C ARG A 18 39.81 35.93 -29.50
N LEU A 19 39.45 36.81 -30.43
CA LEU A 19 40.03 38.16 -30.50
C LEU A 19 39.36 39.15 -29.53
N PHE A 20 38.12 38.89 -29.10
CA PHE A 20 37.37 39.81 -28.24
C PHE A 20 38.00 40.03 -26.87
N PRO A 21 38.50 39.00 -26.15
CA PRO A 21 39.23 39.20 -24.90
C PRO A 21 40.46 40.10 -25.07
N LEU A 22 41.19 39.95 -26.18
CA LEU A 22 42.36 40.77 -26.49
C LEU A 22 42.03 42.24 -26.74
N LEU A 23 40.78 42.53 -27.12
CA LEU A 23 40.26 43.87 -27.36
C LEU A 23 39.54 44.46 -26.14
N ALA A 24 39.55 43.77 -24.98
CA ALA A 24 38.77 44.12 -23.80
C ALA A 24 37.23 44.15 -24.02
N LEU A 25 36.74 43.38 -24.99
CA LEU A 25 35.33 43.28 -25.38
C LEU A 25 34.76 41.86 -25.11
N ALA A 26 35.24 41.19 -24.06
CA ALA A 26 34.91 39.79 -23.82
C ALA A 26 33.40 39.52 -23.63
N ASP A 27 32.67 40.48 -23.07
CA ASP A 27 31.21 40.42 -22.85
C ASP A 27 30.43 40.40 -24.17
N GLU A 28 30.82 41.26 -25.10
CA GLU A 28 30.24 41.33 -26.44
C GLU A 28 30.59 40.08 -27.23
N GLY A 29 31.82 39.57 -27.07
CA GLY A 29 32.26 38.30 -27.66
C GLY A 29 31.41 37.12 -27.18
N LEU A 30 31.11 37.06 -25.88
CA LEU A 30 30.22 36.06 -25.29
C LEU A 30 28.81 36.14 -25.87
N GLN A 31 28.21 37.33 -25.91
CA GLN A 31 26.86 37.52 -26.46
C GLN A 31 26.77 37.08 -27.92
N VAL A 32 27.74 37.49 -28.76
CA VAL A 32 27.76 37.12 -30.18
C VAL A 32 27.96 35.62 -30.37
N TYR A 33 28.83 35.00 -29.57
CA TYR A 33 29.10 33.58 -29.68
C TYR A 33 27.93 32.71 -29.21
N VAL A 34 27.31 33.06 -28.07
CA VAL A 34 26.12 32.37 -27.57
C VAL A 34 24.95 32.54 -28.54
N ALA A 35 24.75 33.74 -29.12
CA ALA A 35 23.74 33.95 -30.17
C ALA A 35 23.99 33.09 -31.42
N TYR A 36 25.26 32.87 -31.79
CA TYR A 36 25.62 31.95 -32.87
C TYR A 36 25.28 30.50 -32.51
N LEU A 37 25.67 30.02 -31.32
CA LEU A 37 25.34 28.67 -30.86
C LEU A 37 23.82 28.45 -30.85
N LYS A 38 23.08 29.42 -30.32
CA LYS A 38 21.61 29.44 -30.32
C LYS A 38 21.04 29.32 -31.73
N LYS A 39 21.57 30.08 -32.70
CA LYS A 39 21.16 30.00 -34.11
C LYS A 39 21.42 28.63 -34.72
N VAL A 40 22.56 27.99 -34.40
CA VAL A 40 22.88 26.64 -34.89
C VAL A 40 21.90 25.61 -34.35
N VAL A 41 21.64 25.62 -33.03
CA VAL A 41 20.66 24.75 -32.38
C VAL A 41 19.26 24.97 -32.95
N ALA A 42 18.83 26.24 -33.08
CA ALA A 42 17.52 26.60 -33.61
C ALA A 42 17.28 26.08 -35.04
N LEU A 43 18.30 26.09 -35.90
CA LEU A 43 18.19 25.61 -37.28
C LEU A 43 18.06 24.08 -37.36
N ARG A 44 18.83 23.35 -36.55
CA ARG A 44 18.71 21.88 -36.47
C ARG A 44 17.35 21.47 -35.89
N ALA A 45 16.97 22.06 -34.77
CA ALA A 45 15.68 21.83 -34.12
C ALA A 45 14.49 22.14 -35.04
N ARG A 46 14.62 23.17 -35.89
CA ARG A 46 13.60 23.52 -36.87
C ARG A 46 13.45 22.46 -37.96
N ALA A 47 14.56 21.97 -38.54
CA ALA A 47 14.51 20.94 -39.57
C ALA A 47 13.87 19.65 -39.02
N ASP A 48 14.26 19.27 -37.81
CA ASP A 48 13.71 18.12 -37.09
C ASP A 48 12.21 18.26 -36.81
N PHE A 49 11.77 19.45 -36.38
CA PHE A 49 10.36 19.74 -36.12
C PHE A 49 9.52 19.80 -37.40
N GLU A 50 10.04 20.37 -38.49
CA GLU A 50 9.34 20.41 -39.78
C GLU A 50 9.10 18.98 -40.31
N HIS A 51 10.10 18.11 -40.22
CA HIS A 51 9.95 16.69 -40.56
C HIS A 51 8.89 15.98 -39.70
N LEU A 52 8.88 16.23 -38.38
CA LEU A 52 7.85 15.72 -37.47
C LEU A 52 6.45 16.27 -37.81
N ALA A 53 6.35 17.54 -38.20
CA ALA A 53 5.10 18.18 -38.58
C ALA A 53 4.51 17.60 -39.87
N GLU A 54 5.37 17.24 -40.83
CA GLU A 54 4.98 16.54 -42.07
C GLU A 54 4.39 15.16 -41.76
N LEU A 55 5.06 14.35 -40.94
CA LEU A 55 4.58 13.01 -40.55
C LEU A 55 3.25 13.05 -39.78
N THR A 56 3.03 14.10 -38.97
CA THR A 56 1.77 14.26 -38.22
C THR A 56 0.60 14.83 -39.04
N SER A 57 0.87 15.41 -40.22
CA SER A 57 -0.14 15.96 -41.13
C SER A 57 -0.40 15.10 -42.37
N ALA A 58 0.46 14.11 -42.63
CA ALA A 58 0.31 13.16 -43.72
C ALA A 58 -1.01 12.39 -43.60
N THR A 59 -1.86 12.52 -44.62
CA THR A 59 -3.15 11.82 -44.74
C THR A 59 -3.02 10.43 -45.37
N GLN A 60 -1.83 10.09 -45.89
CA GLN A 60 -1.50 8.79 -46.46
C GLN A 60 -0.76 7.94 -45.42
N PRO A 61 -0.96 6.61 -45.40
CA PRO A 61 -0.26 5.72 -44.48
C PRO A 61 1.22 5.64 -44.88
N THR A 62 2.04 6.52 -44.32
CA THR A 62 3.50 6.36 -44.31
C THR A 62 3.86 5.22 -43.35
N SER A 63 4.85 4.41 -43.71
CA SER A 63 5.37 3.35 -42.83
C SER A 63 6.05 3.90 -41.57
N GLU A 64 6.43 5.17 -41.60
CA GLU A 64 7.14 5.87 -40.54
C GLU A 64 6.16 6.61 -39.63
N ARG A 65 6.18 6.27 -38.33
CA ARG A 65 5.35 6.92 -37.30
C ARG A 65 6.08 8.15 -36.76
N PRO A 66 5.36 9.22 -36.37
CA PRO A 66 5.98 10.40 -35.79
C PRO A 66 6.64 10.06 -34.45
N ASP A 67 7.96 10.26 -34.36
CA ASP A 67 8.76 10.01 -33.17
C ASP A 67 9.00 11.31 -32.37
N PHE A 68 8.07 11.61 -31.46
CA PHE A 68 8.15 12.79 -30.60
C PHE A 68 9.29 12.69 -29.57
N VAL A 69 9.52 11.50 -29.02
CA VAL A 69 10.56 11.24 -28.01
C VAL A 69 11.95 11.44 -28.62
N GLY A 70 12.21 10.86 -29.79
CA GLY A 70 13.47 11.03 -30.50
C GLY A 70 13.69 12.47 -30.98
N CYS A 71 12.64 13.18 -31.39
CA CYS A 71 12.74 14.60 -31.74
C CYS A 71 13.14 15.46 -30.54
N LEU A 72 12.51 15.24 -29.38
CA LEU A 72 12.84 15.96 -28.15
C LEU A 72 14.24 15.59 -27.64
N THR A 73 14.64 14.32 -27.76
CA THR A 73 15.97 13.82 -27.40
C THR A 73 17.06 14.52 -28.21
N ARG A 74 16.86 14.68 -29.52
CA ARG A 74 17.80 15.38 -30.40
C ARG A 74 17.95 16.85 -30.02
N LEU A 75 16.84 17.53 -29.73
CA LEU A 75 16.86 18.92 -29.25
C LEU A 75 17.69 19.07 -27.96
N PHE A 76 17.43 18.23 -26.95
CA PHE A 76 18.18 18.28 -25.69
C PHE A 76 19.65 17.96 -25.90
N LYS A 77 19.97 16.95 -26.71
CA LYS A 77 21.35 16.62 -27.05
C LYS A 77 22.08 17.77 -27.75
N ASP A 78 21.45 18.43 -28.72
CA ASP A 78 22.03 19.58 -29.40
C ASP A 78 22.31 20.75 -28.43
N ILE A 79 21.40 21.02 -27.48
CA ILE A 79 21.61 22.05 -26.45
C ILE A 79 22.76 21.65 -25.51
N VAL A 80 22.76 20.42 -25.01
CA VAL A 80 23.79 19.92 -24.09
C VAL A 80 25.17 19.96 -24.75
N LEU A 81 25.29 19.47 -25.99
CA LEU A 81 26.53 19.50 -26.75
C LEU A 81 26.98 20.94 -27.05
N ALA A 82 26.05 21.85 -27.35
CA ALA A 82 26.38 23.25 -27.55
C ALA A 82 27.04 23.88 -26.30
N VAL A 83 26.67 23.44 -25.09
CA VAL A 83 27.32 23.89 -23.85
C VAL A 83 28.62 23.12 -23.59
N GLU A 84 28.64 21.80 -23.76
CA GLU A 84 29.80 20.95 -23.45
C GLU A 84 30.98 21.14 -24.39
N GLU A 85 30.76 21.11 -25.70
CA GLU A 85 31.83 21.20 -26.68
C GLU A 85 32.47 22.59 -26.70
N ASN A 86 31.72 23.61 -26.27
CA ASN A 86 32.14 25.01 -26.29
C ASN A 86 32.51 25.55 -24.90
N ASP A 87 32.50 24.70 -23.88
CA ASP A 87 32.76 25.06 -22.47
C ASP A 87 34.08 25.82 -22.29
N ALA A 88 35.16 25.34 -22.90
CA ALA A 88 36.48 25.98 -22.81
C ALA A 88 36.49 27.41 -23.36
N VAL A 89 35.76 27.65 -24.46
CA VAL A 89 35.66 28.97 -25.09
C VAL A 89 34.78 29.90 -24.27
N LEU A 90 33.69 29.39 -23.69
CA LEU A 90 32.83 30.15 -22.79
C LEU A 90 33.58 30.60 -21.53
N ARG A 91 34.43 29.71 -20.98
CA ARG A 91 35.33 30.02 -19.85
C ARG A 91 36.43 31.01 -20.22
N GLU A 92 36.99 30.91 -21.43
CA GLU A 92 38.00 31.87 -21.92
C GLU A 92 37.42 33.30 -22.02
N LEU A 93 36.14 33.43 -22.40
CA LEU A 93 35.48 34.73 -22.53
C LEU A 93 35.15 35.35 -21.18
N ARG A 94 34.50 34.60 -20.28
CA ARG A 94 33.92 35.19 -19.05
C ARG A 94 33.97 34.26 -17.83
N GLY A 95 34.87 33.28 -17.82
CA GLY A 95 34.95 32.29 -16.75
C GLY A 95 33.65 31.48 -16.63
N GLU A 96 33.31 31.05 -15.43
CA GLU A 96 32.11 30.24 -15.19
C GLU A 96 30.80 31.00 -15.41
N ASP A 97 30.81 32.34 -15.26
CA ASP A 97 29.69 33.20 -15.64
C ASP A 97 29.31 33.04 -17.11
N GLY A 98 30.30 32.83 -17.99
CA GLY A 98 30.08 32.61 -19.43
C GLY A 98 29.31 31.33 -19.72
N VAL A 99 29.61 30.26 -18.97
CA VAL A 99 28.92 28.97 -19.06
C VAL A 99 27.49 29.09 -18.55
N ALA A 100 27.30 29.72 -17.39
CA ALA A 100 25.96 29.95 -16.82
C ALA A 100 25.08 30.79 -17.77
N TYR A 101 25.65 31.84 -18.38
CA TYR A 101 24.96 32.67 -19.36
C TYR A 101 24.54 31.87 -20.61
N ALA A 102 25.44 31.05 -21.17
CA ALA A 102 25.12 30.21 -22.31
C ALA A 102 23.99 29.22 -22.02
N ILE A 103 23.96 28.61 -20.84
CA ILE A 103 22.89 27.70 -20.42
C ILE A 103 21.53 28.43 -20.38
N ILE A 104 21.47 29.63 -19.80
CA ILE A 104 20.23 30.42 -19.72
C ILE A 104 19.72 30.80 -21.11
N GLU A 105 20.62 31.27 -21.99
CA GLU A 105 20.25 31.71 -23.34
C GLU A 105 19.83 30.56 -24.26
N LEU A 106 20.51 29.41 -24.16
CA LEU A 106 20.16 28.21 -24.92
C LEU A 106 18.87 27.55 -24.40
N GLN A 107 18.53 27.73 -23.12
CA GLN A 107 17.26 27.27 -22.57
C GLN A 107 16.05 27.91 -23.27
N GLU A 108 16.18 29.13 -23.81
CA GLU A 108 15.11 29.75 -24.60
C GLU A 108 14.76 28.96 -25.87
N GLU A 109 15.70 28.21 -26.45
CA GLU A 109 15.42 27.33 -27.59
C GLU A 109 14.63 26.09 -27.17
N CYS A 110 14.90 25.56 -25.98
CA CYS A 110 14.05 24.52 -25.37
C CYS A 110 12.64 25.07 -25.10
N ASP A 111 12.54 26.25 -24.50
CA ASP A 111 11.26 26.93 -24.24
C ASP A 111 10.47 27.23 -25.52
N SER A 112 11.15 27.51 -26.63
CA SER A 112 10.52 27.74 -27.93
C SER A 112 10.13 26.43 -28.63
N ARG A 113 11.12 25.58 -28.95
CA ARG A 113 10.94 24.38 -29.79
C ARG A 113 10.45 23.18 -29.00
N GLY A 114 10.95 22.95 -27.79
CA GLY A 114 10.46 21.89 -26.91
C GLY A 114 8.97 22.04 -26.63
N THR A 115 8.52 23.27 -26.33
CA THR A 115 7.09 23.55 -26.13
C THR A 115 6.25 23.23 -27.37
N GLN A 116 6.76 23.56 -28.57
CA GLN A 116 6.05 23.26 -29.82
C GLN A 116 5.95 21.75 -30.09
N ILE A 117 7.02 21.00 -29.81
CA ILE A 117 7.02 19.54 -29.94
C ILE A 117 5.96 18.92 -29.01
N LEU A 118 5.97 19.29 -27.73
CA LEU A 118 5.01 18.77 -26.75
C LEU A 118 3.57 19.16 -27.06
N ARG A 119 3.34 20.42 -27.50
CA ARG A 119 2.00 20.86 -27.93
C ARG A 119 1.52 20.08 -29.14
N ARG A 120 2.39 19.86 -30.12
CA ARG A 120 2.06 19.08 -31.31
C ARG A 120 1.74 17.63 -30.96
N TYR A 121 2.44 17.04 -29.99
CA TYR A 121 2.12 15.73 -29.45
C TYR A 121 0.71 15.69 -28.84
N ALA A 122 0.41 16.65 -27.96
CA ALA A 122 -0.91 16.74 -27.31
C ALA A 122 -2.05 16.89 -28.34
N ASP A 123 -1.84 17.67 -29.40
CA ASP A 123 -2.79 17.86 -30.49
C ASP A 123 -2.93 16.59 -31.36
N TYR A 124 -1.82 15.93 -31.67
CA TYR A 124 -1.80 14.69 -32.47
C TYR A 124 -2.56 13.55 -31.78
N ARG A 125 -2.34 13.37 -30.48
CA ARG A 125 -3.06 12.39 -29.64
C ARG A 125 -4.43 12.87 -29.17
N LYS A 126 -4.77 14.15 -29.42
CA LYS A 126 -6.03 14.78 -29.00
C LYS A 126 -6.29 14.62 -27.49
N LEU A 127 -5.25 14.77 -26.68
CA LEU A 127 -5.31 14.49 -25.23
C LEU A 127 -6.41 15.26 -24.51
N ALA A 128 -6.64 16.52 -24.89
CA ALA A 128 -7.71 17.35 -24.33
C ALA A 128 -9.12 16.77 -24.57
N ARG A 129 -9.35 16.18 -25.75
CA ARG A 129 -10.61 15.52 -26.07
C ARG A 129 -10.75 14.23 -25.28
N LEU A 130 -9.71 13.41 -25.25
CA LEU A 130 -9.70 12.14 -24.51
C LEU A 130 -9.97 12.38 -23.00
N ALA A 131 -9.29 13.36 -22.40
CA ALA A 131 -9.51 13.73 -21.00
C ALA A 131 -10.94 14.25 -20.76
N SER A 132 -11.52 15.00 -21.69
CA SER A 132 -12.93 15.43 -21.60
C SER A 132 -13.89 14.25 -21.69
N ASP A 133 -13.65 13.31 -22.60
CA ASP A 133 -14.48 12.12 -22.80
C ASP A 133 -14.44 11.22 -21.54
N ILE A 134 -13.26 11.04 -20.93
CA ILE A 134 -13.07 10.33 -19.65
C ILE A 134 -13.83 11.02 -18.52
N ASN A 135 -13.67 12.33 -18.35
CA ASN A 135 -14.36 13.08 -17.29
C ASN A 135 -15.89 13.00 -17.45
N SER A 136 -16.39 13.07 -18.68
CA SER A 136 -17.82 12.86 -18.96
C SER A 136 -18.27 11.45 -18.62
N TYR A 137 -17.47 10.44 -18.95
CA TYR A 137 -17.74 9.05 -18.61
C TYR A 137 -17.82 8.83 -17.09
N ILE A 138 -16.83 9.32 -16.34
CA ILE A 138 -16.78 9.21 -14.87
C ILE A 138 -18.01 9.88 -14.24
N LYS A 139 -18.35 11.10 -14.69
CA LYS A 139 -19.52 11.82 -14.19
C LYS A 139 -20.84 11.08 -14.45
N ASN A 140 -20.96 10.46 -15.63
CA ASN A 140 -22.13 9.65 -15.97
C ASN A 140 -22.23 8.41 -15.07
N LEU A 141 -21.13 7.71 -14.82
CA LEU A 141 -21.05 6.58 -13.89
C LEU A 141 -21.54 6.96 -12.49
N LEU A 142 -21.05 8.07 -11.95
CA LEU A 142 -21.48 8.56 -10.63
C LEU A 142 -22.97 8.97 -10.60
N SER A 143 -23.51 9.46 -11.71
CA SER A 143 -24.93 9.82 -11.81
C SER A 143 -25.86 8.59 -11.91
N VAL A 144 -25.42 7.52 -12.58
CA VAL A 144 -26.21 6.29 -12.77
C VAL A 144 -26.26 5.46 -11.47
N VAL A 145 -25.26 5.57 -10.59
CA VAL A 145 -25.32 5.02 -9.23
C VAL A 145 -26.49 5.63 -8.41
N SER A 146 -27.00 6.81 -8.81
CA SER A 146 -28.21 7.42 -8.21
C SER A 146 -29.54 6.91 -8.80
N SER A 147 -29.50 6.11 -9.88
CA SER A 147 -30.69 5.55 -10.53
C SER A 147 -30.50 4.05 -10.78
N VAL A 148 -30.85 3.25 -9.77
CA VAL A 148 -30.98 1.79 -9.92
C VAL A 148 -32.15 1.50 -10.87
N THR A 149 -31.92 1.50 -12.17
CA THR A 149 -32.67 0.73 -13.17
C THR A 149 -32.10 0.95 -14.57
N ASN A 150 -31.75 -0.15 -15.23
CA ASN A 150 -31.56 -0.31 -16.67
C ASN A 150 -30.36 0.39 -17.33
N ALA A 151 -29.40 -0.40 -17.82
CA ALA A 151 -28.83 -0.21 -19.16
C ALA A 151 -28.02 -1.44 -19.59
N ALA A 152 -28.69 -2.42 -20.20
CA ALA A 152 -28.06 -3.19 -21.26
C ALA A 152 -27.89 -2.24 -22.47
N GLY A 153 -26.76 -1.54 -22.51
CA GLY A 153 -26.38 -0.59 -23.57
C GLY A 153 -26.22 0.85 -23.07
N GLY A 154 -24.97 1.31 -22.90
CA GLY A 154 -24.67 2.73 -22.64
C GLY A 154 -23.23 3.04 -22.21
N ASN A 155 -22.46 3.63 -23.13
CA ASN A 155 -21.09 4.15 -23.04
C ASN A 155 -19.98 3.14 -22.66
N GLU A 156 -19.45 2.43 -23.67
CA GLU A 156 -18.05 1.95 -23.58
C GLU A 156 -17.15 3.19 -23.50
N GLY A 157 -16.47 3.37 -22.36
CA GLY A 157 -15.42 4.37 -22.23
C GLY A 157 -14.25 4.10 -23.20
N PRO A 158 -13.24 4.98 -23.25
CA PRO A 158 -12.05 4.74 -24.05
C PRO A 158 -11.40 3.38 -23.74
N ASP A 159 -10.83 2.70 -24.74
CA ASP A 159 -10.15 1.41 -24.50
C ASP A 159 -8.95 1.62 -23.55
N PRO A 160 -8.92 0.96 -22.38
CA PRO A 160 -7.80 1.08 -21.44
C PRO A 160 -6.44 0.77 -22.06
N ARG A 161 -6.37 -0.09 -23.09
CA ARG A 161 -5.10 -0.41 -23.79
C ARG A 161 -4.57 0.75 -24.61
N GLU A 162 -5.46 1.53 -25.22
CA GLU A 162 -5.08 2.75 -25.94
C GLU A 162 -4.59 3.81 -24.96
N VAL A 163 -5.26 3.94 -23.81
CA VAL A 163 -4.86 4.84 -22.73
C VAL A 163 -3.47 4.48 -22.19
N GLU A 164 -3.19 3.20 -21.96
CA GLU A 164 -1.88 2.72 -21.52
C GLU A 164 -0.75 3.14 -22.47
N LEU A 165 -0.97 3.02 -23.78
CA LEU A 165 0.02 3.45 -24.78
C LEU A 165 0.31 4.96 -24.68
N TYR A 166 -0.71 5.77 -24.41
CA TYR A 166 -0.53 7.21 -24.22
C TYR A 166 0.15 7.56 -22.89
N LEU A 167 -0.10 6.78 -21.84
CA LEU A 167 0.59 6.93 -20.56
C LEU A 167 2.10 6.71 -20.71
N GLU A 168 2.51 5.64 -21.39
CA GLU A 168 3.94 5.33 -21.65
C GLU A 168 4.63 6.41 -22.50
N GLU A 169 3.93 6.94 -23.51
CA GLU A 169 4.46 8.03 -24.33
C GLU A 169 4.60 9.34 -23.53
N ILE A 170 3.59 9.72 -22.74
CA ILE A 170 3.66 10.91 -21.89
C ILE A 170 4.78 10.74 -20.87
N LEU A 171 4.91 9.58 -20.23
CA LEU A 171 5.95 9.28 -19.27
C LEU A 171 7.34 9.43 -19.88
N SER A 172 7.54 8.90 -21.09
CA SER A 172 8.81 9.02 -21.81
C SER A 172 9.15 10.49 -22.11
N LEU A 173 8.17 11.31 -22.46
CA LEU A 173 8.36 12.74 -22.75
C LEU A 173 8.63 13.56 -21.49
N THR A 174 7.92 13.29 -20.39
CA THR A 174 8.10 14.01 -19.11
C THR A 174 9.42 13.64 -18.46
N GLN A 175 9.77 12.35 -18.38
CA GLN A 175 11.04 11.90 -17.82
C GLN A 175 12.23 12.48 -18.59
N LEU A 176 12.18 12.48 -19.93
CA LEU A 176 13.23 13.08 -20.75
C LEU A 176 13.39 14.59 -20.47
N GLY A 177 12.28 15.30 -20.24
CA GLY A 177 12.29 16.71 -19.87
C GLY A 177 12.88 16.98 -18.48
N GLU A 178 12.59 16.10 -17.52
CA GLU A 178 13.15 16.17 -16.17
C GLU A 178 14.66 15.82 -16.17
N ASP A 179 15.08 14.75 -16.87
CA ASP A 179 16.50 14.38 -17.00
C ASP A 179 17.34 15.53 -17.59
N TYR A 180 16.82 16.17 -18.64
CA TYR A 180 17.43 17.37 -19.23
C TYR A 180 17.52 18.52 -18.23
N THR A 181 16.42 18.81 -17.52
CA THR A 181 16.36 19.91 -16.55
C THR A 181 17.32 19.66 -15.40
N GLU A 182 17.34 18.44 -14.85
CA GLU A 182 18.23 18.04 -13.77
C GLU A 182 19.69 18.13 -14.19
N PHE A 183 20.04 17.62 -15.38
CA PHE A 183 21.39 17.70 -15.92
C PHE A 183 21.88 19.15 -16.02
N MET A 184 21.08 20.03 -16.63
CA MET A 184 21.45 21.44 -16.85
C MET A 184 21.53 22.21 -15.52
N VAL A 185 20.59 21.96 -14.60
CA VAL A 185 20.61 22.57 -13.26
C VAL A 185 21.81 22.10 -12.44
N ASN A 186 22.14 20.80 -12.48
CA ASN A 186 23.30 20.26 -11.78
C ASN A 186 24.61 20.82 -12.36
N LYS A 187 24.68 21.01 -13.69
CA LYS A 187 25.81 21.68 -14.33
C LYS A 187 26.00 23.11 -13.83
N ILE A 188 24.93 23.88 -13.68
CA ILE A 188 24.99 25.24 -13.10
C ILE A 188 25.41 25.21 -11.63
N ARG A 189 24.85 24.29 -10.83
CA ARG A 189 25.19 24.14 -9.40
C ARG A 189 26.65 23.72 -9.18
N GLY A 190 27.25 23.04 -10.14
CA GLY A 190 28.66 22.66 -10.11
C GLY A 190 29.64 23.81 -10.31
N LEU A 191 29.17 24.96 -10.81
CA LEU A 191 30.00 26.16 -11.01
C LEU A 191 30.19 26.88 -9.66
N ARG A 192 31.44 27.20 -9.31
CA ARG A 192 31.85 27.75 -8.00
C ARG A 192 32.07 29.26 -8.03
N ASP A 193 32.56 29.79 -9.15
CA ASP A 193 32.98 31.18 -9.34
C ASP A 193 31.98 31.94 -10.24
N VAL A 194 30.69 31.84 -9.91
CA VAL A 194 29.59 32.47 -10.65
C VAL A 194 28.95 33.58 -9.82
N LYS A 195 28.51 34.66 -10.48
CA LYS A 195 27.72 35.70 -9.82
C LYS A 195 26.50 35.11 -9.11
N PRO A 196 26.21 35.54 -7.86
CA PRO A 196 25.15 34.95 -7.04
C PRO A 196 23.75 35.11 -7.64
N GLU A 197 23.57 36.00 -8.62
CA GLU A 197 22.29 36.25 -9.31
C GLU A 197 22.01 35.25 -10.45
N LEU A 198 23.05 34.72 -11.11
CA LEU A 198 22.91 33.86 -12.29
C LEU A 198 22.36 32.47 -11.95
N GLY A 199 22.73 31.91 -10.81
CA GLY A 199 22.19 30.63 -10.33
C GLY A 199 20.67 30.67 -10.11
N PRO A 200 20.15 31.59 -9.28
CA PRO A 200 18.71 31.79 -9.10
C PRO A 200 17.98 32.15 -10.40
N GLN A 201 18.59 32.96 -11.27
CA GLN A 201 18.02 33.32 -12.57
C GLN A 201 17.86 32.09 -13.47
N ALA A 202 18.86 31.23 -13.55
CA ALA A 202 18.77 29.99 -14.31
C ALA A 202 17.69 29.07 -13.74
N MET A 203 17.68 28.85 -12.42
CA MET A 203 16.63 28.06 -11.76
C MET A 203 15.22 28.59 -12.07
N LYS A 204 15.07 29.91 -12.12
CA LYS A 204 13.82 30.56 -12.49
C LYS A 204 13.48 30.36 -13.97
N ALA A 205 14.45 30.41 -14.87
CA ALA A 205 14.26 30.17 -16.30
C ALA A 205 13.74 28.74 -16.55
N PHE A 206 14.38 27.72 -15.98
CA PHE A 206 13.93 26.33 -16.11
C PHE A 206 12.54 26.09 -15.48
N ARG A 207 12.27 26.65 -14.29
CA ARG A 207 10.98 26.44 -13.60
C ARG A 207 9.81 27.20 -14.20
N ASN A 208 10.04 28.40 -14.72
CA ASN A 208 8.95 29.28 -15.19
C ASN A 208 8.86 29.35 -16.72
N GLY A 209 9.76 28.67 -17.42
CA GLY A 209 9.81 28.56 -18.86
C GLY A 209 8.53 27.97 -19.46
N SER A 210 8.27 28.28 -20.72
CA SER A 210 7.11 27.74 -21.44
C SER A 210 7.19 26.23 -21.61
N PHE A 211 8.40 25.66 -21.67
CA PHE A 211 8.58 24.22 -21.76
C PHE A 211 8.07 23.52 -20.49
N ASN A 212 8.53 23.97 -19.32
CA ASN A 212 8.10 23.38 -18.05
C ASN A 212 6.59 23.53 -17.83
N LYS A 213 5.99 24.67 -18.19
CA LYS A 213 4.52 24.83 -18.16
C LYS A 213 3.80 23.80 -19.01
N MET A 214 4.28 23.56 -20.24
CA MET A 214 3.69 22.54 -21.12
C MET A 214 3.91 21.11 -20.58
N VAL A 215 5.04 20.84 -19.92
CA VAL A 215 5.27 19.57 -19.19
C VAL A 215 4.25 19.42 -18.07
N GLN A 216 3.98 20.46 -17.27
CA GLN A 216 2.94 20.41 -16.24
C GLN A 216 1.54 20.21 -16.83
N ASP A 217 1.21 20.81 -17.98
CA ASP A 217 -0.05 20.58 -18.69
C ASP A 217 -0.17 19.11 -19.15
N LEU A 218 0.91 18.53 -19.69
CA LEU A 218 0.96 17.11 -20.05
C LEU A 218 0.80 16.19 -18.83
N THR A 219 1.44 16.52 -17.72
CA THR A 219 1.26 15.82 -16.44
C THR A 219 -0.19 15.91 -15.96
N GLY A 220 -0.87 17.04 -16.19
CA GLY A 220 -2.30 17.19 -15.92
C GLY A 220 -3.16 16.20 -16.72
N PHE A 221 -2.86 16.01 -18.01
CA PHE A 221 -3.51 14.97 -18.81
C PHE A 221 -3.16 13.56 -18.33
N TYR A 222 -1.89 13.29 -18.03
CA TYR A 222 -1.43 12.02 -17.48
C TYR A 222 -2.25 11.60 -16.26
N VAL A 223 -2.44 12.50 -15.28
CA VAL A 223 -3.18 12.18 -14.05
C VAL A 223 -4.61 11.70 -14.34
N ILE A 224 -5.31 12.37 -15.26
CA ILE A 224 -6.69 11.99 -15.66
C ILE A 224 -6.70 10.60 -16.33
N LEU A 225 -5.73 10.36 -17.22
CA LEU A 225 -5.61 9.08 -17.93
C LEU A 225 -5.24 7.93 -16.98
N GLU A 226 -4.30 8.18 -16.08
CA GLU A 226 -3.76 7.21 -15.13
C GLU A 226 -4.83 6.81 -14.10
N GLU A 227 -5.60 7.78 -13.59
CA GLU A 227 -6.72 7.51 -12.70
C GLU A 227 -7.79 6.64 -13.38
N PHE A 228 -8.18 6.99 -14.61
CA PHE A 228 -9.12 6.18 -15.39
C PHE A 228 -8.60 4.76 -15.64
N PHE A 229 -7.35 4.64 -16.08
CA PHE A 229 -6.71 3.35 -16.34
C PHE A 229 -6.69 2.48 -15.08
N MET A 230 -6.29 3.05 -13.94
CA MET A 230 -6.21 2.36 -12.66
C MET A 230 -7.58 1.82 -12.24
N VAL A 231 -8.60 2.67 -12.22
CA VAL A 231 -9.95 2.29 -11.79
C VAL A 231 -10.54 1.22 -12.70
N GLU A 232 -10.47 1.38 -14.02
CA GLU A 232 -11.08 0.42 -14.95
C GLU A 232 -10.38 -0.94 -14.94
N ASN A 233 -9.05 -0.97 -14.81
CA ASN A 233 -8.31 -2.24 -14.74
C ASN A 233 -8.53 -2.97 -13.40
N VAL A 234 -8.59 -2.26 -12.27
CA VAL A 234 -8.91 -2.89 -10.98
C VAL A 234 -10.35 -3.41 -10.99
N ARG A 235 -11.32 -2.63 -11.51
CA ARG A 235 -12.70 -3.12 -11.70
C ARG A 235 -12.74 -4.35 -12.59
N LYS A 236 -11.94 -4.39 -13.65
CA LYS A 236 -11.83 -5.55 -14.53
C LYS A 236 -11.26 -6.75 -13.76
N ALA A 237 -10.20 -6.58 -12.97
CA ALA A 237 -9.63 -7.62 -12.13
C ALA A 237 -10.66 -8.18 -11.14
N ILE A 238 -11.47 -7.33 -10.51
CA ILE A 238 -12.58 -7.76 -9.64
C ILE A 238 -13.63 -8.57 -10.41
N ARG A 239 -13.97 -8.17 -11.65
CA ARG A 239 -15.00 -8.84 -12.47
C ARG A 239 -14.57 -10.21 -12.98
N ILE A 240 -13.29 -10.38 -13.31
CA ILE A 240 -12.73 -11.64 -13.85
C ILE A 240 -12.09 -12.50 -12.76
N ASP A 241 -12.36 -12.19 -11.50
CA ASP A 241 -11.78 -12.85 -10.32
C ASP A 241 -11.93 -14.38 -10.38
N GLU A 242 -10.79 -15.08 -10.36
CA GLU A 242 -10.70 -16.53 -10.47
C GLU A 242 -10.03 -17.15 -9.24
N SER A 243 -10.45 -18.37 -8.89
CA SER A 243 -9.79 -19.16 -7.84
C SER A 243 -8.46 -19.68 -8.37
N VAL A 244 -7.38 -19.44 -7.61
CA VAL A 244 -6.05 -19.91 -7.97
C VAL A 244 -5.92 -21.38 -7.55
N PRO A 245 -5.57 -22.31 -8.47
CA PRO A 245 -5.32 -23.71 -8.11
C PRO A 245 -4.24 -23.82 -7.02
N ASP A 246 -4.51 -24.59 -5.97
CA ASP A 246 -3.64 -24.74 -4.80
C ASP A 246 -3.32 -23.42 -4.05
N GLY A 247 -4.00 -22.32 -4.39
CA GLY A 247 -3.88 -21.01 -3.76
C GLY A 247 -4.88 -20.82 -2.62
N LEU A 248 -4.50 -20.01 -1.64
CA LEU A 248 -5.36 -19.61 -0.51
C LEU A 248 -6.17 -18.35 -0.79
N THR A 249 -5.87 -17.65 -1.89
CA THR A 249 -6.47 -16.40 -2.33
C THR A 249 -6.98 -16.53 -3.76
N THR A 250 -7.72 -15.52 -4.22
CA THR A 250 -8.13 -15.41 -5.62
C THR A 250 -7.19 -14.50 -6.42
N SER A 251 -7.26 -14.57 -7.74
CA SER A 251 -6.41 -13.77 -8.65
C SER A 251 -6.61 -12.25 -8.44
N MET A 252 -7.81 -11.82 -8.03
CA MET A 252 -8.13 -10.41 -7.76
C MET A 252 -7.15 -9.73 -6.81
N VAL A 253 -6.58 -10.45 -5.84
CA VAL A 253 -5.61 -9.85 -4.89
C VAL A 253 -4.33 -9.47 -5.63
N ASP A 254 -3.69 -10.42 -6.31
CA ASP A 254 -2.43 -10.15 -7.00
C ASP A 254 -2.64 -9.20 -8.20
N ASP A 255 -3.72 -9.37 -8.97
CA ASP A 255 -4.02 -8.53 -10.13
C ASP A 255 -4.26 -7.06 -9.74
N ALA A 256 -5.06 -6.81 -8.71
CA ALA A 256 -5.35 -5.45 -8.26
C ALA A 256 -4.09 -4.75 -7.74
N PHE A 257 -3.28 -5.44 -6.92
CA PHE A 257 -2.06 -4.84 -6.37
C PHE A 257 -0.96 -4.67 -7.42
N PHE A 258 -0.88 -5.54 -8.42
CA PHE A 258 0.01 -5.35 -9.57
C PHE A 258 -0.33 -4.06 -10.34
N ILE A 259 -1.62 -3.83 -10.61
CA ILE A 259 -2.09 -2.61 -11.28
C ILE A 259 -1.75 -1.38 -10.44
N LEU A 260 -2.12 -1.38 -9.15
CA LEU A 260 -1.84 -0.26 -8.23
C LEU A 260 -0.34 0.06 -8.14
N GLN A 261 0.49 -0.97 -8.04
CA GLN A 261 1.95 -0.84 -8.01
C GLN A 261 2.47 -0.22 -9.31
N SER A 262 2.02 -0.72 -10.47
CA SER A 262 2.39 -0.19 -11.78
C SER A 262 2.04 1.29 -11.92
N CYS A 263 0.81 1.67 -11.57
CA CYS A 263 0.33 3.06 -11.65
C CYS A 263 1.12 4.01 -10.74
N CYS A 264 1.36 3.62 -9.49
CA CYS A 264 2.11 4.43 -8.54
C CYS A 264 3.60 4.57 -8.94
N ARG A 265 4.21 3.51 -9.49
CA ARG A 265 5.58 3.56 -10.00
C ARG A 265 5.71 4.48 -11.22
N ARG A 266 4.76 4.42 -12.16
CA ARG A 266 4.70 5.38 -13.28
C ARG A 266 4.53 6.81 -12.76
N ALA A 267 3.66 7.03 -11.78
CA ALA A 267 3.45 8.36 -11.21
C ALA A 267 4.74 8.94 -10.60
N ALA A 268 5.50 8.13 -9.87
CA ALA A 268 6.81 8.53 -9.34
C ALA A 268 7.81 8.87 -10.46
N SER A 269 7.78 8.12 -11.56
CA SER A 269 8.60 8.33 -12.75
C SER A 269 8.16 9.55 -13.59
N THR A 270 7.11 10.28 -13.21
CA THR A 270 6.80 11.57 -13.86
C THR A 270 7.66 12.72 -13.32
N GLY A 271 8.37 12.53 -12.22
CA GLY A 271 9.11 13.59 -11.51
C GLY A 271 8.21 14.66 -10.87
N SER A 272 6.87 14.52 -10.94
CA SER A 272 5.92 15.49 -10.41
C SER A 272 5.26 15.01 -9.13
N ILE A 273 5.46 15.75 -8.03
CA ILE A 273 4.80 15.48 -6.75
C ILE A 273 3.27 15.50 -6.89
N ASN A 274 2.72 16.39 -7.71
CA ASN A 274 1.27 16.52 -7.88
C ASN A 274 0.69 15.26 -8.53
N SER A 275 1.43 14.65 -9.46
CA SER A 275 1.07 13.39 -10.10
C SER A 275 1.05 12.24 -9.08
N VAL A 276 2.13 12.12 -8.29
CA VAL A 276 2.24 11.11 -7.23
C VAL A 276 1.10 11.23 -6.22
N LEU A 277 0.83 12.44 -5.72
CA LEU A 277 -0.23 12.67 -4.73
C LEU A 277 -1.62 12.37 -5.30
N ALA A 278 -1.89 12.73 -6.55
CA ALA A 278 -3.17 12.46 -7.20
C ALA A 278 -3.40 10.95 -7.40
N VAL A 279 -2.39 10.24 -7.93
CA VAL A 279 -2.49 8.79 -8.17
C VAL A 279 -2.55 8.00 -6.86
N LEU A 280 -1.79 8.39 -5.83
CA LEU A 280 -1.87 7.78 -4.50
C LEU A 280 -3.23 8.02 -3.84
N GLY A 281 -3.78 9.23 -3.94
CA GLY A 281 -5.12 9.53 -3.45
C GLY A 281 -6.20 8.71 -4.18
N GLY A 282 -6.07 8.57 -5.50
CA GLY A 282 -6.93 7.69 -6.30
C GLY A 282 -6.84 6.23 -5.88
N ALA A 283 -5.63 5.71 -5.65
CA ALA A 283 -5.39 4.35 -5.17
C ALA A 283 -6.00 4.13 -3.79
N ALA A 284 -5.81 5.07 -2.86
CA ALA A 284 -6.40 5.02 -1.52
C ALA A 284 -7.94 5.04 -1.56
N SER A 285 -8.53 5.89 -2.40
CA SER A 285 -9.98 5.94 -2.64
C SER A 285 -10.50 4.62 -3.21
N LEU A 286 -9.82 4.05 -4.21
CA LEU A 286 -10.22 2.79 -4.83
C LEU A 286 -10.13 1.60 -3.86
N LEU A 287 -9.07 1.56 -3.05
CA LEU A 287 -8.87 0.54 -2.02
C LEU A 287 -9.93 0.63 -0.90
N SER A 288 -10.24 1.84 -0.43
CA SER A 288 -11.19 2.06 0.68
C SER A 288 -12.66 1.89 0.28
N ASN A 289 -12.98 2.00 -1.02
CA ASN A 289 -14.33 1.89 -1.55
C ASN A 289 -14.55 0.56 -2.29
N GLU A 290 -14.45 0.56 -3.63
CA GLU A 290 -14.87 -0.56 -4.49
C GLU A 290 -14.13 -1.86 -4.18
N TYR A 291 -12.82 -1.79 -3.93
CA TYR A 291 -12.03 -2.97 -3.61
C TYR A 291 -12.39 -3.53 -2.23
N GLN A 292 -12.55 -2.66 -1.22
CA GLN A 292 -13.02 -3.07 0.10
C GLN A 292 -14.40 -3.73 0.03
N GLU A 293 -15.31 -3.18 -0.78
CA GLU A 293 -16.65 -3.74 -0.98
C GLU A 293 -16.58 -5.12 -1.65
N ALA A 294 -15.74 -5.28 -2.68
CA ALA A 294 -15.52 -6.57 -3.34
C ALA A 294 -14.99 -7.64 -2.38
N LEU A 295 -14.03 -7.28 -1.52
CA LEU A 295 -13.50 -8.18 -0.48
C LEU A 295 -14.57 -8.56 0.54
N GLN A 296 -15.36 -7.58 1.00
CA GLN A 296 -16.39 -7.79 2.02
C GLN A 296 -17.60 -8.58 1.50
N TRP A 297 -17.98 -8.39 0.24
CA TRP A 297 -19.19 -8.97 -0.32
C TRP A 297 -19.22 -10.48 -0.13
N ARG A 298 -18.10 -11.17 -0.41
CA ARG A 298 -17.99 -12.63 -0.24
C ARG A 298 -17.98 -13.08 1.22
N MET A 299 -17.69 -12.20 2.17
CA MET A 299 -17.73 -12.50 3.60
C MET A 299 -19.16 -12.42 4.18
N ARG A 300 -20.08 -11.70 3.52
CA ARG A 300 -21.45 -11.45 3.99
C ARG A 300 -22.39 -12.59 3.62
N GLU A 301 -22.10 -13.78 4.13
CA GLU A 301 -22.92 -14.96 3.87
C GLU A 301 -24.07 -15.09 4.89
N PRO A 302 -25.34 -14.96 4.48
CA PRO A 302 -26.47 -15.09 5.40
C PRO A 302 -26.63 -16.56 5.85
N ASN A 303 -26.94 -16.75 7.14
CA ASN A 303 -27.12 -18.08 7.75
C ASN A 303 -25.88 -18.98 7.63
N LEU A 304 -24.69 -18.39 7.78
CA LEU A 304 -23.41 -19.06 7.65
C LEU A 304 -23.35 -20.44 8.34
N GLY A 305 -23.75 -20.53 9.61
CA GLY A 305 -23.70 -21.80 10.35
C GLY A 305 -24.59 -22.90 9.77
N ALA A 306 -25.72 -22.56 9.13
CA ALA A 306 -26.54 -23.57 8.47
C ALA A 306 -25.82 -24.11 7.23
N LYS A 307 -25.20 -23.24 6.42
CA LYS A 307 -24.47 -23.66 5.22
C LYS A 307 -23.21 -24.46 5.54
N LEU A 308 -22.45 -24.06 6.57
CA LEU A 308 -21.22 -24.74 6.98
C LEU A 308 -21.45 -26.09 7.67
N PHE A 309 -22.62 -26.34 8.27
CA PHE A 309 -22.80 -27.56 9.07
C PHE A 309 -24.01 -28.41 8.69
N LEU A 310 -24.95 -27.89 7.90
CA LEU A 310 -26.17 -28.59 7.49
C LEU A 310 -26.35 -28.66 5.96
N GLY A 311 -25.41 -28.10 5.19
CA GLY A 311 -25.48 -27.99 3.72
C GLY A 311 -25.15 -29.26 2.94
N GLY A 312 -24.92 -30.39 3.60
CA GLY A 312 -24.52 -31.64 2.95
C GLY A 312 -23.25 -31.48 2.10
N VAL A 313 -23.31 -31.83 0.81
CA VAL A 313 -22.17 -31.72 -0.13
C VAL A 313 -21.70 -30.28 -0.35
N GLY A 314 -22.56 -29.27 -0.11
CA GLY A 314 -22.21 -27.85 -0.27
C GLY A 314 -21.36 -27.26 0.86
N VAL A 315 -21.22 -27.96 1.99
CA VAL A 315 -20.49 -27.49 3.18
C VAL A 315 -19.05 -27.13 2.84
N GLN A 316 -18.34 -28.04 2.17
CA GLN A 316 -16.92 -27.88 1.87
C GLN A 316 -16.68 -26.67 0.97
N LYS A 317 -17.49 -26.53 -0.08
CA LYS A 317 -17.43 -25.38 -0.99
C LYS A 317 -17.70 -24.06 -0.27
N THR A 318 -18.72 -23.97 0.57
CA THR A 318 -18.99 -22.74 1.33
C THR A 318 -17.88 -22.42 2.33
N GLY A 319 -17.28 -23.44 2.95
CA GLY A 319 -16.12 -23.28 3.82
C GLY A 319 -14.91 -22.72 3.08
N GLU A 320 -14.59 -23.29 1.92
CA GLU A 320 -13.52 -22.83 1.03
C GLU A 320 -13.75 -21.39 0.56
N GLU A 321 -14.96 -21.04 0.11
CA GLU A 321 -15.32 -19.69 -0.34
C GLU A 321 -15.12 -18.64 0.76
N ILE A 322 -15.52 -18.96 1.99
CA ILE A 322 -15.42 -18.02 3.13
C ILE A 322 -14.00 -17.93 3.67
N ALA A 323 -13.29 -19.06 3.74
CA ALA A 323 -11.88 -19.07 4.07
C ALA A 323 -11.09 -18.23 3.07
N THR A 324 -11.35 -18.40 1.77
CA THR A 324 -10.72 -17.61 0.70
C THR A 324 -11.06 -16.12 0.83
N ALA A 325 -12.30 -15.76 1.15
CA ALA A 325 -12.67 -14.35 1.36
C ALA A 325 -11.93 -13.71 2.54
N LEU A 326 -11.78 -14.44 3.65
CA LEU A 326 -10.99 -14.01 4.81
C LEU A 326 -9.49 -13.90 4.46
N ASN A 327 -8.96 -14.85 3.70
CA ASN A 327 -7.56 -14.83 3.24
C ASN A 327 -7.30 -13.65 2.31
N ASN A 328 -8.21 -13.37 1.37
CA ASN A 328 -8.11 -12.21 0.50
C ASN A 328 -8.02 -10.91 1.30
N MET A 329 -8.84 -10.75 2.34
CA MET A 329 -8.78 -9.58 3.23
C MET A 329 -7.47 -9.49 4.00
N ASP A 330 -6.99 -10.61 4.55
CA ASP A 330 -5.73 -10.71 5.30
C ASP A 330 -4.53 -10.32 4.42
N VAL A 331 -4.35 -11.01 3.30
CA VAL A 331 -3.26 -10.77 2.35
C VAL A 331 -3.33 -9.37 1.76
N SER A 332 -4.52 -8.88 1.42
CA SER A 332 -4.70 -7.50 0.95
C SER A 332 -4.23 -6.49 2.00
N SER A 333 -4.50 -6.71 3.29
CA SER A 333 -4.07 -5.81 4.36
C SER A 333 -2.54 -5.70 4.46
N GLU A 334 -1.83 -6.80 4.17
CA GLU A 334 -0.37 -6.81 4.10
C GLU A 334 0.14 -6.15 2.82
N TYR A 335 -0.51 -6.42 1.68
CA TYR A 335 -0.13 -5.85 0.39
C TYR A 335 -0.28 -4.33 0.36
N VAL A 336 -1.29 -3.77 1.04
CA VAL A 336 -1.39 -2.30 1.22
C VAL A 336 -0.14 -1.74 1.91
N LEU A 337 0.39 -2.42 2.93
CA LEU A 337 1.60 -1.98 3.63
C LEU A 337 2.86 -2.16 2.77
N LYS A 338 2.95 -3.25 2.00
CA LYS A 338 4.04 -3.46 1.05
C LYS A 338 4.07 -2.37 -0.02
N LEU A 339 2.91 -2.08 -0.62
CA LEU A 339 2.75 -1.00 -1.60
C LEU A 339 3.17 0.34 -0.98
N ARG A 340 2.70 0.65 0.24
CA ARG A 340 3.08 1.86 0.95
C ARG A 340 4.60 1.99 1.10
N HIS A 341 5.28 0.93 1.56
CA HIS A 341 6.72 0.93 1.77
C HIS A 341 7.50 1.08 0.45
N GLU A 342 7.09 0.37 -0.60
CA GLU A 342 7.73 0.47 -1.90
C GLU A 342 7.62 1.89 -2.49
N ILE A 343 6.44 2.51 -2.42
CA ILE A 343 6.28 3.88 -2.93
C ILE A 343 7.04 4.89 -2.05
N GLU A 344 7.12 4.68 -0.74
CA GLU A 344 7.94 5.52 0.16
C GLU A 344 9.43 5.48 -0.22
N GLU A 345 9.95 4.30 -0.56
CA GLU A 345 11.33 4.11 -1.02
C GLU A 345 11.56 4.78 -2.38
N LEU A 346 10.72 4.49 -3.37
CA LEU A 346 10.80 5.09 -4.72
C LEU A 346 10.73 6.63 -4.67
N CYS A 347 9.83 7.19 -3.86
CA CYS A 347 9.70 8.64 -3.73
C CYS A 347 10.87 9.26 -2.96
N SER A 348 11.51 8.52 -2.06
CA SER A 348 12.69 9.01 -1.34
C SER A 348 13.89 9.15 -2.28
N GLU A 349 14.00 8.29 -3.30
CA GLU A 349 15.02 8.38 -4.35
C GLU A 349 14.71 9.50 -5.35
N ALA A 350 13.46 9.61 -5.80
CA ALA A 350 13.05 10.59 -6.80
C ALA A 350 13.01 12.04 -6.26
N PHE A 351 12.57 12.24 -5.02
CA PHE A 351 12.35 13.57 -4.44
C PHE A 351 13.32 13.87 -3.29
N HIS A 352 14.11 14.93 -3.42
CA HIS A 352 15.11 15.35 -2.44
C HIS A 352 14.63 16.43 -1.46
N SER A 353 13.53 17.10 -1.79
CA SER A 353 12.97 18.21 -1.02
C SER A 353 12.28 17.69 0.25
N PRO A 354 12.61 18.19 1.45
CA PRO A 354 11.99 17.72 2.69
C PRO A 354 10.49 17.99 2.75
N ALA A 355 10.04 19.15 2.22
CA ALA A 355 8.63 19.51 2.17
C ALA A 355 7.82 18.56 1.26
N ASP A 356 8.44 18.07 0.19
CA ASP A 356 7.79 17.16 -0.75
C ASP A 356 7.70 15.75 -0.14
N ARG A 357 8.76 15.29 0.54
CA ARG A 357 8.75 14.04 1.30
C ARG A 357 7.70 14.03 2.40
N GLU A 358 7.50 15.15 3.11
CA GLU A 358 6.47 15.25 4.15
C GLU A 358 5.06 15.11 3.59
N LYS A 359 4.76 15.75 2.45
CA LYS A 359 3.45 15.64 1.78
C LYS A 359 3.17 14.21 1.32
N ILE A 360 4.16 13.56 0.70
CA ILE A 360 4.05 12.16 0.26
C ILE A 360 3.81 11.25 1.46
N LYS A 361 4.57 11.44 2.55
CA LYS A 361 4.40 10.68 3.79
C LYS A 361 3.01 10.85 4.40
N SER A 362 2.45 12.06 4.35
CA SER A 362 1.09 12.34 4.81
C SER A 362 0.03 11.64 3.97
N CYS A 363 0.23 11.49 2.66
CA CYS A 363 -0.71 10.73 1.82
C CYS A 363 -0.54 9.22 2.05
N LEU A 364 0.69 8.74 2.20
CA LEU A 364 0.99 7.33 2.48
C LEU A 364 0.48 6.85 3.85
N SER A 365 0.24 7.76 4.83
CA SER A 365 -0.41 7.36 6.08
C SER A 365 -1.86 6.89 5.88
N GLU A 366 -2.57 7.38 4.86
CA GLU A 366 -3.92 6.93 4.53
C GLU A 366 -3.93 5.44 4.14
N LEU A 367 -2.92 4.97 3.40
CA LEU A 367 -2.75 3.53 3.13
C LEU A 367 -2.57 2.71 4.42
N GLY A 368 -1.86 3.27 5.41
CA GLY A 368 -1.74 2.65 6.73
C GLY A 368 -3.09 2.51 7.45
N GLU A 369 -3.93 3.53 7.36
CA GLU A 369 -5.30 3.52 7.91
C GLU A 369 -6.20 2.51 7.18
N ILE A 370 -6.09 2.40 5.86
CA ILE A 370 -6.81 1.39 5.06
C ILE A 370 -6.42 -0.03 5.47
N SER A 371 -5.13 -0.32 5.65
CA SER A 371 -4.68 -1.61 6.17
C SER A 371 -5.28 -1.92 7.55
N ALA A 372 -5.33 -0.93 8.44
CA ALA A 372 -5.97 -1.09 9.75
C ALA A 372 -7.49 -1.33 9.63
N SER A 373 -8.17 -0.66 8.69
CA SER A 373 -9.58 -0.92 8.38
C SER A 373 -9.80 -2.36 7.91
N PHE A 374 -8.99 -2.86 6.98
CA PHE A 374 -9.07 -4.24 6.48
C PHE A 374 -8.89 -5.25 7.61
N LYS A 375 -7.92 -5.04 8.51
CA LYS A 375 -7.72 -5.89 9.70
C LYS A 375 -8.93 -5.88 10.65
N LYS A 376 -9.60 -4.74 10.82
CA LYS A 376 -10.82 -4.65 11.63
C LYS A 376 -11.98 -5.42 10.98
N ILE A 377 -12.14 -5.30 9.67
CA ILE A 377 -13.17 -6.03 8.91
C ILE A 377 -12.90 -7.54 8.96
N LEU A 378 -11.65 -7.94 8.75
CA LEU A 378 -11.19 -9.32 8.88
C LEU A 378 -11.55 -9.89 10.27
N HIS A 379 -11.21 -9.16 11.34
CA HIS A 379 -11.54 -9.57 12.70
C HIS A 379 -13.04 -9.81 12.88
N SER A 380 -13.88 -8.89 12.40
CA SER A 380 -15.35 -9.06 12.45
C SER A 380 -15.82 -10.27 11.63
N GLY A 381 -15.20 -10.56 10.49
CA GLY A 381 -15.45 -11.77 9.71
C GLY A 381 -15.11 -13.05 10.46
N LEU A 382 -13.98 -13.07 11.16
CA LEU A 382 -13.56 -14.20 12.00
C LEU A 382 -14.50 -14.39 13.20
N GLU A 383 -14.96 -13.31 13.84
CA GLU A 383 -15.98 -13.38 14.89
C GLU A 383 -17.29 -13.97 14.37
N HIS A 384 -17.72 -13.60 13.16
CA HIS A 384 -18.90 -14.17 12.53
C HIS A 384 -18.73 -15.68 12.23
N LEU A 385 -17.54 -16.09 11.80
CA LEU A 385 -17.20 -17.50 11.63
C LEU A 385 -17.25 -18.25 12.98
N VAL A 386 -16.70 -17.69 14.05
CA VAL A 386 -16.80 -18.28 15.40
C VAL A 386 -18.24 -18.37 15.87
N ALA A 387 -19.08 -17.36 15.61
CA ALA A 387 -20.50 -17.39 15.94
C ALA A 387 -21.25 -18.53 15.22
N SER A 388 -20.75 -18.99 14.07
CA SER A 388 -21.28 -20.16 13.36
C SER A 388 -20.91 -21.50 14.04
N VAL A 389 -19.72 -21.57 14.67
CA VAL A 389 -19.17 -22.76 15.34
C VAL A 389 -19.65 -22.88 16.79
N ALA A 390 -19.79 -21.75 17.48
CA ALA A 390 -20.15 -21.70 18.91
C ALA A 390 -21.40 -22.53 19.28
N PRO A 391 -22.50 -22.55 18.50
CA PRO A 391 -23.67 -23.39 18.80
C PRO A 391 -23.41 -24.90 18.78
N ARG A 392 -22.33 -25.36 18.14
CA ARG A 392 -21.92 -26.77 18.09
C ARG A 392 -21.05 -27.15 19.27
N VAL A 393 -20.19 -26.23 19.70
CA VAL A 393 -19.27 -26.43 20.83
C VAL A 393 -19.97 -26.21 22.18
N ARG A 394 -20.88 -25.23 22.25
CA ARG A 394 -21.54 -24.80 23.51
C ARG A 394 -22.27 -25.92 24.26
N PRO A 395 -23.09 -26.78 23.63
CA PRO A 395 -23.80 -27.82 24.37
C PRO A 395 -22.85 -28.82 25.05
N VAL A 396 -21.72 -29.15 24.40
CA VAL A 396 -20.68 -30.01 24.95
C VAL A 396 -19.95 -29.30 26.07
N LEU A 397 -19.60 -28.03 25.87
CA LEU A 397 -18.97 -27.19 26.89
C LEU A 397 -19.82 -27.06 28.16
N ASP A 398 -21.14 -26.89 27.99
CA ASP A 398 -22.08 -26.73 29.10
C ASP A 398 -22.27 -28.02 29.93
N THR A 399 -21.81 -29.18 29.45
CA THR A 399 -21.82 -30.43 30.25
C THR A 399 -20.93 -30.33 31.50
N VAL A 400 -19.91 -29.47 31.50
CA VAL A 400 -19.07 -29.24 32.69
C VAL A 400 -19.90 -28.69 33.87
N ALA A 401 -21.04 -28.05 33.59
CA ALA A 401 -21.96 -27.57 34.64
C ALA A 401 -22.58 -28.71 35.46
N THR A 402 -22.60 -29.96 34.96
CA THR A 402 -23.11 -31.13 35.71
C THR A 402 -22.00 -31.94 36.39
N VAL A 403 -20.73 -31.69 36.09
CA VAL A 403 -19.58 -32.39 36.70
C VAL A 403 -19.33 -31.90 38.13
N SER A 404 -19.17 -32.81 39.08
CA SER A 404 -18.80 -32.48 40.46
C SER A 404 -17.30 -32.24 40.58
N TYR A 405 -16.91 -31.27 41.40
CA TYR A 405 -15.52 -31.08 41.84
C TYR A 405 -15.36 -31.27 43.36
N GLU A 406 -16.40 -31.77 44.02
CA GLU A 406 -16.34 -32.23 45.41
C GLU A 406 -15.99 -33.72 45.39
N LEU A 407 -14.73 -34.03 45.05
CA LEU A 407 -14.28 -35.39 44.77
C LEU A 407 -13.64 -36.07 45.99
N ASP A 408 -13.90 -37.37 46.13
CA ASP A 408 -13.11 -38.29 46.94
C ASP A 408 -12.04 -39.05 46.12
N ASP A 409 -11.23 -39.88 46.77
CA ASP A 409 -10.16 -40.65 46.11
C ASP A 409 -10.67 -41.63 45.03
N ALA A 410 -11.86 -42.21 45.24
CA ALA A 410 -12.43 -43.18 44.31
C ALA A 410 -12.98 -42.48 43.05
N GLU A 411 -13.72 -41.38 43.23
CA GLU A 411 -14.24 -40.54 42.15
C GLU A 411 -13.10 -39.87 41.37
N TYR A 412 -12.04 -39.41 42.05
CA TYR A 412 -10.85 -38.87 41.40
C TYR A 412 -10.16 -39.94 40.53
N GLY A 413 -9.98 -41.15 41.06
CA GLY A 413 -9.40 -42.27 40.32
C GLY A 413 -10.25 -42.70 39.11
N GLU A 414 -11.59 -42.67 39.22
CA GLU A 414 -12.49 -42.95 38.10
C GLU A 414 -12.35 -41.90 36.97
N ASN A 415 -12.26 -40.62 37.34
CA ASN A 415 -12.06 -39.52 36.38
C ASN A 415 -10.70 -39.59 35.66
N GLU A 416 -9.68 -40.24 36.24
CA GLU A 416 -8.40 -40.45 35.55
C GLU A 416 -8.51 -41.45 34.40
N VAL A 417 -9.40 -42.44 34.52
CA VAL A 417 -9.66 -43.44 33.47
C VAL A 417 -10.69 -42.91 32.48
N ASN A 418 -11.75 -42.27 32.98
CA ASN A 418 -12.87 -41.79 32.20
C ASN A 418 -12.98 -40.27 32.31
N ASP A 419 -12.38 -39.55 31.35
CA ASP A 419 -12.44 -38.10 31.33
C ASP A 419 -13.91 -37.59 31.30
N PRO A 420 -14.30 -36.70 32.24
CA PRO A 420 -15.69 -36.31 32.39
C PRO A 420 -16.21 -35.43 31.25
N TRP A 421 -15.39 -34.52 30.71
CA TRP A 421 -15.84 -33.52 29.73
C TRP A 421 -14.75 -32.97 28.79
N VAL A 422 -13.48 -32.86 29.21
CA VAL A 422 -12.41 -32.21 28.43
C VAL A 422 -12.21 -32.90 27.09
N GLN A 423 -12.05 -34.22 27.07
CA GLN A 423 -11.82 -34.99 25.83
C GLN A 423 -13.00 -34.85 24.86
N LYS A 424 -14.23 -34.84 25.37
CA LYS A 424 -15.44 -34.60 24.56
C LYS A 424 -15.45 -33.19 23.96
N LEU A 425 -15.06 -32.19 24.74
CA LEU A 425 -14.93 -30.82 24.26
C LEU A 425 -13.85 -30.70 23.18
N LEU A 426 -12.66 -31.25 23.42
CA LEU A 426 -11.55 -31.23 22.46
C LEU A 426 -11.95 -31.91 21.15
N LEU A 427 -12.62 -33.06 21.21
CA LEU A 427 -13.16 -33.73 20.02
C LEU A 427 -14.18 -32.85 19.28
N ALA A 428 -15.08 -32.18 20.00
CA ALA A 428 -16.06 -31.28 19.42
C ALA A 428 -15.40 -30.07 18.74
N VAL A 429 -14.38 -29.47 19.35
CA VAL A 429 -13.60 -28.37 18.75
C VAL A 429 -12.90 -28.85 17.47
N ASN A 430 -12.15 -29.95 17.54
CA ASN A 430 -11.43 -30.49 16.38
C ASN A 430 -12.35 -30.75 15.19
N SER A 431 -13.48 -31.41 15.44
CA SER A 431 -14.44 -31.78 14.41
C SER A 431 -15.07 -30.58 13.70
N ASN A 432 -15.11 -29.41 14.35
CA ASN A 432 -15.70 -28.19 13.77
C ASN A 432 -14.68 -27.17 13.26
N VAL A 433 -13.40 -27.27 13.65
CA VAL A 433 -12.37 -26.26 13.38
C VAL A 433 -11.24 -26.74 12.45
N VAL A 434 -10.75 -27.98 12.61
CA VAL A 434 -9.51 -28.45 11.93
C VAL A 434 -9.63 -28.49 10.42
N TRP A 435 -10.81 -28.80 9.90
CA TRP A 435 -11.04 -28.92 8.45
C TRP A 435 -10.85 -27.59 7.69
N LEU A 436 -10.89 -26.44 8.37
CA LEU A 436 -10.61 -25.12 7.79
C LEU A 436 -9.11 -24.79 7.73
N GLN A 437 -8.27 -25.50 8.48
CA GLN A 437 -6.82 -25.27 8.53
C GLN A 437 -6.14 -25.28 7.15
N PRO A 438 -6.36 -26.26 6.25
CA PRO A 438 -5.67 -26.31 4.97
C PRO A 438 -6.11 -25.21 3.99
N VAL A 439 -7.24 -24.54 4.23
CA VAL A 439 -7.83 -23.54 3.32
C VAL A 439 -7.70 -22.11 3.85
N MET A 440 -7.07 -21.90 5.00
CA MET A 440 -6.84 -20.59 5.61
C MET A 440 -5.36 -20.24 5.63
N THR A 441 -5.03 -18.94 5.59
CA THR A 441 -3.68 -18.48 5.94
C THR A 441 -3.37 -18.84 7.40
N SER A 442 -2.08 -19.00 7.72
CA SER A 442 -1.65 -19.28 9.09
C SER A 442 -2.12 -18.21 10.08
N ASN A 443 -2.03 -16.94 9.70
CA ASN A 443 -2.50 -15.81 10.52
C ASN A 443 -4.01 -15.84 10.77
N ASN A 444 -4.81 -16.16 9.75
CA ASN A 444 -6.26 -16.28 9.90
C ASN A 444 -6.65 -17.48 10.76
N TYR A 445 -6.02 -18.64 10.52
CA TYR A 445 -6.32 -19.84 11.30
C TYR A 445 -5.95 -19.65 12.78
N ASP A 446 -4.78 -19.09 13.07
CA ASP A 446 -4.39 -18.77 14.45
C ASP A 446 -5.36 -17.78 15.09
N SER A 447 -5.82 -16.76 14.36
CA SER A 447 -6.76 -15.76 14.90
C SER A 447 -8.14 -16.37 15.15
N PHE A 448 -8.57 -17.28 14.29
CA PHE A 448 -9.79 -18.05 14.46
C PHE A 448 -9.71 -18.96 15.70
N VAL A 449 -8.64 -19.73 15.86
CA VAL A 449 -8.41 -20.59 17.03
C VAL A 449 -8.38 -19.77 18.32
N HIS A 450 -7.71 -18.62 18.33
CA HIS A 450 -7.66 -17.74 19.50
C HIS A 450 -9.04 -17.21 19.91
N LEU A 451 -9.90 -16.87 18.95
CA LEU A 451 -11.28 -16.46 19.24
C LEU A 451 -12.15 -17.62 19.78
N ILE A 452 -11.91 -18.85 19.30
CA ILE A 452 -12.55 -20.06 19.86
C ILE A 452 -12.11 -20.28 21.32
N ILE A 453 -10.81 -20.10 21.61
CA ILE A 453 -10.28 -20.18 22.98
C ILE A 453 -10.96 -19.14 23.87
N ASP A 454 -11.04 -17.88 23.42
CA ASP A 454 -11.70 -16.80 24.18
C ASP A 454 -13.17 -17.14 24.48
N PHE A 455 -13.89 -17.70 23.51
CA PHE A 455 -15.26 -18.19 23.70
C PHE A 455 -15.35 -19.28 24.78
N ILE A 456 -14.46 -20.27 24.74
CA ILE A 456 -14.43 -21.39 25.69
C ILE A 456 -14.04 -20.92 27.09
N VAL A 457 -12.92 -20.21 27.23
CA VAL A 457 -12.38 -19.76 28.52
C VAL A 457 -13.37 -18.84 29.24
N LYS A 458 -13.98 -17.89 28.52
CA LYS A 458 -14.97 -16.98 29.09
C LYS A 458 -16.18 -17.73 29.66
N ARG A 459 -16.62 -18.80 29.00
CA ARG A 459 -17.72 -19.64 29.48
C ARG A 459 -17.29 -20.53 30.64
N LEU A 460 -16.11 -21.14 30.57
CA LEU A 460 -15.57 -21.96 31.66
C LEU A 460 -15.41 -21.16 32.93
N GLU A 461 -14.85 -19.95 32.87
CA GLU A 461 -14.64 -19.10 34.04
C GLU A 461 -15.96 -18.84 34.78
N VAL A 462 -17.03 -18.54 34.04
CA VAL A 462 -18.38 -18.34 34.61
C VAL A 462 -18.89 -19.61 35.29
N ILE A 463 -18.69 -20.79 34.67
CA ILE A 463 -19.15 -22.06 35.25
C ILE A 463 -18.33 -22.40 36.50
N MET A 464 -17.01 -22.30 36.44
CA MET A 464 -16.11 -22.61 37.57
C MET A 464 -16.40 -21.72 38.77
N MET A 465 -16.73 -20.44 38.55
CA MET A 465 -17.13 -19.50 39.60
C MET A 465 -18.47 -19.82 40.30
N GLN A 466 -19.20 -20.83 39.84
CA GLN A 466 -20.45 -21.33 40.44
C GLN A 466 -20.29 -22.69 41.12
N LYS A 467 -19.10 -23.30 41.03
CA LYS A 467 -18.80 -24.63 41.56
C LYS A 467 -18.33 -24.60 43.01
N ARG A 468 -18.22 -25.80 43.58
CA ARG A 468 -17.62 -26.10 44.87
C ARG A 468 -16.51 -27.12 44.65
N PHE A 469 -15.41 -26.99 45.39
CA PHE A 469 -14.21 -27.78 45.18
C PHE A 469 -13.72 -28.41 46.48
N SER A 470 -13.32 -29.69 46.40
CA SER A 470 -12.37 -30.31 47.34
C SER A 470 -10.91 -30.06 46.87
N GLN A 471 -9.91 -30.44 47.67
CA GLN A 471 -8.50 -30.39 47.24
C GLN A 471 -8.27 -31.24 45.97
N LEU A 472 -8.84 -32.45 45.92
CA LEU A 472 -8.76 -33.32 44.74
C LEU A 472 -9.49 -32.72 43.54
N GLY A 473 -10.61 -32.01 43.76
CA GLY A 473 -11.27 -31.20 42.74
C GLY A 473 -10.40 -30.08 42.18
N GLY A 474 -9.60 -29.42 43.03
CA GLY A 474 -8.60 -28.44 42.60
C GLY A 474 -7.54 -29.07 41.69
N LEU A 475 -7.02 -30.24 42.05
CA LEU A 475 -6.04 -30.99 41.25
C LEU A 475 -6.64 -31.47 39.92
N GLN A 476 -7.90 -31.90 39.92
CA GLN A 476 -8.63 -32.27 38.71
C GLN A 476 -8.73 -31.06 37.76
N LEU A 477 -9.16 -29.90 38.24
CA LEU A 477 -9.24 -28.69 37.42
C LEU A 477 -7.87 -28.27 36.86
N ASP A 478 -6.78 -28.41 37.63
CA ASP A 478 -5.41 -28.13 37.15
C ASP A 478 -5.04 -29.04 35.97
N LYS A 479 -5.29 -30.36 36.09
CA LYS A 479 -5.05 -31.33 35.02
C LYS A 479 -5.87 -31.00 33.77
N GLU A 480 -7.13 -30.60 33.94
CA GLU A 480 -8.03 -30.22 32.85
C GLU A 480 -7.56 -28.94 32.14
N VAL A 481 -7.22 -27.88 32.89
CA VAL A 481 -6.70 -26.63 32.33
C VAL A 481 -5.40 -26.87 31.56
N ARG A 482 -4.47 -27.68 32.11
CA ARG A 482 -3.23 -28.06 31.40
C ARG A 482 -3.51 -28.82 30.12
N SER A 483 -4.49 -29.73 30.13
CA SER A 483 -4.89 -30.50 28.95
C SER A 483 -5.45 -29.60 27.84
N LEU A 484 -6.29 -28.62 28.19
CA LEU A 484 -6.78 -27.60 27.26
C LEU A 484 -5.63 -26.78 26.66
N ILE A 485 -4.73 -26.27 27.52
CA ILE A 485 -3.57 -25.47 27.07
C ILE A 485 -2.71 -26.26 26.09
N ASN A 486 -2.39 -27.52 26.40
CA ASN A 486 -1.56 -28.37 25.55
C ASN A 486 -2.20 -28.56 24.17
N HIS A 487 -3.49 -28.92 24.15
CA HIS A 487 -4.20 -29.15 22.90
C HIS A 487 -4.26 -27.89 22.02
N PHE A 488 -4.66 -26.74 22.57
CA PHE A 488 -4.71 -25.50 21.80
C PHE A 488 -3.32 -24.98 21.40
N SER A 489 -2.26 -25.34 22.13
CA SER A 489 -0.88 -25.05 21.72
C SER A 489 -0.44 -25.88 20.51
N GLU A 490 -1.01 -27.07 20.29
CA GLU A 490 -0.77 -27.88 19.08
C GLU A 490 -1.54 -27.35 17.87
N MET A 491 -2.70 -26.72 18.10
CA MET A 491 -3.54 -26.14 17.05
C MET A 491 -3.08 -24.77 16.55
N SER A 492 -2.24 -24.04 17.29
CA SER A 492 -1.84 -22.67 16.94
C SER A 492 -0.33 -22.50 16.90
N GLN A 493 0.16 -21.70 15.95
CA GLN A 493 1.59 -21.31 15.91
C GLN A 493 1.89 -20.18 16.89
N ARG A 494 0.87 -19.42 17.32
CA ARG A 494 1.01 -18.36 18.32
C ARG A 494 0.80 -18.91 19.74
N PRO A 495 1.55 -18.42 20.75
CA PRO A 495 1.34 -18.81 22.14
C PRO A 495 -0.11 -18.59 22.59
N VAL A 496 -0.69 -19.58 23.28
CA VAL A 496 -2.09 -19.53 23.78
C VAL A 496 -2.19 -19.44 25.31
N ARG A 497 -1.08 -19.59 26.03
CA ARG A 497 -1.06 -19.73 27.50
C ARG A 497 -1.65 -18.51 28.22
N ASP A 498 -1.41 -17.32 27.67
CA ASP A 498 -1.91 -16.05 28.17
C ASP A 498 -3.45 -16.02 28.25
N LYS A 499 -4.14 -16.60 27.26
CA LYS A 499 -5.61 -16.73 27.24
C LYS A 499 -6.16 -17.53 28.42
N PHE A 500 -5.42 -18.50 28.91
CA PHE A 500 -5.82 -19.36 30.04
C PHE A 500 -5.35 -18.83 31.40
N SER A 501 -4.70 -17.67 31.47
CA SER A 501 -4.05 -17.17 32.69
C SER A 501 -5.01 -17.04 33.87
N ARG A 502 -6.23 -16.51 33.66
CA ARG A 502 -7.23 -16.38 34.73
C ARG A 502 -7.67 -17.74 35.27
N LEU A 503 -7.98 -18.70 34.39
CA LEU A 503 -8.31 -20.07 34.81
C LEU A 503 -7.15 -20.77 35.50
N SER A 504 -5.91 -20.55 35.03
CA SER A 504 -4.71 -21.09 35.65
C SER A 504 -4.49 -20.52 37.06
N GLN A 505 -4.65 -19.20 37.24
CA GLN A 505 -4.60 -18.54 38.55
C GLN A 505 -5.70 -19.05 39.49
N MET A 506 -6.93 -19.24 38.98
CA MET A 506 -8.01 -19.86 39.75
C MET A 506 -7.62 -21.27 40.20
N SER A 507 -7.09 -22.09 39.28
CA SER A 507 -6.65 -23.44 39.57
C SER A 507 -5.50 -23.46 40.61
N THR A 508 -4.52 -22.56 40.53
CA THR A 508 -3.48 -22.41 41.56
C THR A 508 -4.09 -22.14 42.94
N ILE A 509 -5.01 -21.18 43.05
CA ILE A 509 -5.67 -20.86 44.33
C ILE A 509 -6.44 -22.07 44.87
N LEU A 510 -7.16 -22.78 44.00
CA LEU A 510 -7.95 -23.95 44.39
C LEU A 510 -7.09 -25.15 44.81
N ASN A 511 -5.78 -25.14 44.51
CA ASN A 511 -4.82 -26.16 44.92
C ASN A 511 -4.05 -25.83 46.20
N PHE A 512 -4.26 -24.65 46.81
CA PHE A 512 -3.61 -24.33 48.09
C PHE A 512 -4.02 -25.30 49.19
N GLU A 513 -3.09 -25.62 50.07
CA GLU A 513 -3.36 -26.43 51.26
C GLU A 513 -4.06 -25.60 52.34
N ARG A 514 -3.79 -24.28 52.38
CA ARG A 514 -4.32 -23.36 53.41
C ARG A 514 -4.61 -21.99 52.83
N VAL A 515 -5.61 -21.32 53.39
CA VAL A 515 -6.03 -19.96 52.99
C VAL A 515 -4.88 -18.94 53.02
N SER A 516 -3.92 -19.07 53.94
CA SER A 516 -2.79 -18.14 54.08
C SER A 516 -1.74 -18.25 52.98
N GLU A 517 -1.70 -19.35 52.24
CA GLU A 517 -0.71 -19.62 51.17
C GLU A 517 -0.78 -18.59 50.04
N ILE A 518 -1.94 -17.97 49.82
CA ILE A 518 -2.08 -16.85 48.88
C ILE A 518 -1.10 -15.70 49.18
N LEU A 519 -0.74 -15.47 50.45
CA LEU A 519 0.16 -14.39 50.85
C LEU A 519 1.61 -14.64 50.39
N ASP A 520 1.97 -15.89 50.11
CA ASP A 520 3.28 -16.26 49.57
C ASP A 520 3.38 -15.94 48.07
N PHE A 521 2.24 -15.77 47.41
CA PHE A 521 2.15 -15.48 45.98
C PHE A 521 1.55 -14.11 45.68
N TRP A 522 1.20 -13.28 46.68
CA TRP A 522 0.45 -12.05 46.48
C TRP A 522 1.23 -10.79 46.91
N GLY A 523 0.94 -9.65 46.27
CA GLY A 523 1.62 -8.38 46.54
C GLY A 523 3.12 -8.44 46.23
N ASP A 524 3.94 -7.97 47.17
CA ASP A 524 5.41 -7.95 47.03
C ASP A 524 6.02 -9.36 46.89
N ASN A 525 5.28 -10.40 47.29
CA ASN A 525 5.72 -11.79 47.22
C ASN A 525 5.35 -12.49 45.89
N ALA A 526 4.60 -11.82 44.99
CA ALA A 526 4.18 -12.43 43.72
C ALA A 526 5.34 -12.75 42.76
N GLY A 527 6.53 -12.20 43.01
CA GLY A 527 7.71 -12.43 42.17
C GLY A 527 7.47 -11.98 40.74
N HIS A 528 7.59 -12.91 39.78
CA HIS A 528 7.34 -12.65 38.36
C HIS A 528 5.88 -12.92 37.92
N LEU A 529 5.03 -13.42 38.82
CA LEU A 529 3.63 -13.71 38.50
C LEU A 529 2.82 -12.40 38.49
N THR A 530 2.23 -12.08 37.34
CA THR A 530 1.29 -10.95 37.23
C THR A 530 -0.13 -11.44 37.48
N TRP A 531 -0.71 -11.09 38.63
CA TRP A 531 -2.10 -11.44 38.95
C TRP A 531 -3.09 -10.67 38.08
N LEU A 532 -4.02 -11.41 37.47
CA LEU A 532 -5.13 -10.86 36.67
C LEU A 532 -6.44 -10.87 37.44
N LEU A 533 -6.53 -11.63 38.53
CA LEU A 533 -7.65 -11.65 39.44
C LEU A 533 -7.55 -10.47 40.41
N THR A 534 -8.66 -9.78 40.63
CA THR A 534 -8.77 -8.74 41.67
C THR A 534 -8.79 -9.35 43.08
N PRO A 535 -8.48 -8.59 44.15
CA PRO A 535 -8.60 -9.08 45.53
C PRO A 535 -9.98 -9.69 45.86
N ALA A 536 -11.05 -9.11 45.31
CA ALA A 536 -12.40 -9.62 45.48
C ALA A 536 -12.62 -10.96 44.77
N GLU A 537 -12.09 -11.11 43.56
CA GLU A 537 -12.14 -12.37 42.82
C GLU A 537 -11.31 -13.45 43.50
N VAL A 538 -10.12 -13.13 44.02
CA VAL A 538 -9.31 -14.08 44.80
C VAL A 538 -10.06 -14.59 46.03
N ARG A 539 -10.65 -13.69 46.83
CA ARG A 539 -11.49 -14.11 47.96
C ARG A 539 -12.66 -14.98 47.52
N ARG A 540 -13.28 -14.66 46.38
CA ARG A 540 -14.38 -15.45 45.82
C ARG A 540 -13.90 -16.86 45.44
N VAL A 541 -12.76 -16.98 44.77
CA VAL A 541 -12.18 -18.27 44.35
C VAL A 541 -11.79 -19.12 45.57
N LEU A 542 -11.14 -18.53 46.57
CA LEU A 542 -10.86 -19.18 47.86
C LEU A 542 -12.16 -19.69 48.51
N GLY A 543 -13.24 -18.91 48.43
CA GLY A 543 -14.55 -19.29 48.95
C GLY A 543 -15.26 -20.41 48.18
N LEU A 544 -14.71 -20.88 47.06
CA LEU A 544 -15.24 -22.05 46.34
C LEU A 544 -14.74 -23.37 46.97
N ARG A 545 -13.66 -23.34 47.76
CA ARG A 545 -13.15 -24.50 48.51
C ARG A 545 -14.01 -24.77 49.74
N ILE A 546 -14.55 -25.99 49.82
CA ILE A 546 -15.52 -26.37 50.88
C ILE A 546 -14.90 -26.45 52.28
N ASP A 547 -13.59 -26.68 52.35
CA ASP A 547 -12.82 -26.83 53.57
C ASP A 547 -12.24 -25.50 54.10
N PHE A 548 -12.28 -24.44 53.29
CA PHE A 548 -11.78 -23.12 53.67
C PHE A 548 -12.83 -22.32 54.43
N ARG A 549 -12.48 -21.90 55.65
CA ARG A 549 -13.40 -21.14 56.52
C ARG A 549 -13.60 -19.71 56.02
N PRO A 550 -14.86 -19.23 55.88
CA PRO A 550 -15.14 -17.87 55.43
C PRO A 550 -14.47 -16.77 56.26
N GLU A 551 -14.34 -16.97 57.57
CA GLU A 551 -13.70 -16.00 58.48
C GLU A 551 -12.21 -15.86 58.18
N ALA A 552 -11.54 -16.97 57.85
CA ALA A 552 -10.12 -16.97 57.49
C ALA A 552 -9.88 -16.22 56.17
N ILE A 553 -10.79 -16.37 55.20
CA ILE A 553 -10.73 -15.66 53.91
C ILE A 553 -10.99 -14.16 54.11
N ALA A 554 -11.96 -13.80 54.96
CA ALA A 554 -12.26 -12.40 55.26
C ALA A 554 -11.12 -11.69 56.00
N ALA A 555 -10.33 -12.43 56.80
CA ALA A 555 -9.18 -11.91 57.52
C ALA A 555 -7.95 -11.61 56.62
N LEU A 556 -7.94 -12.07 55.36
CA LEU A 556 -6.83 -11.85 54.43
C LEU A 556 -6.67 -10.38 54.02
N ARG A 557 -5.44 -9.89 54.13
CA ARG A 557 -4.99 -8.58 53.64
C ARG A 557 -4.38 -8.74 52.25
N LEU A 558 -5.24 -8.70 51.24
CA LEU A 558 -4.91 -8.73 49.81
C LEU A 558 -4.89 -7.32 49.23
#